data_AF-A0A1G5VTY8-F1
#
_entry.id   AF-A0A1G5VTY8-F1
#
_cell.length_a   1.000
_cell.length_b   1.000
_cell.length_c   1.000
_cell.angle_alpha   90.00
_cell.angle_beta   90.00
_cell.angle_gamma   90.00
#
_symmetry.space_group_name_H-M   'P 1'
#
loop_
_entity.id
_entity.type
_entity.pdbx_description
1 polymer ?
#
loop_
_entity_poly.entity_id
_entity_poly.type
_entity_poly.pdbx_seq_one_letter_code
_entity_poly.pdbx_strand_id
1 'polypeptide(L)'
;MVNLSFVSSKMKTIVGIISIILCILVFFLTPSYIEFYLIIPFAIFAIFLIIPNDTLQNNRIIGAVLVIFAIFVIYTSINGVLNPYDVATNLYVNGYFSSLPTTSEISACATGYGIVLAYAIINILFGILFFIPTTGETY
;
A
#
# COMPACT_ATOMS: atom_id res chain seq x y z
N MET A 1 -23.96 4.05 -27.38
CA MET A 1 -23.18 4.53 -26.23
C MET A 1 -21.74 4.16 -26.47
N VAL A 2 -20.85 5.14 -26.66
CA VAL A 2 -19.42 4.88 -26.87
C VAL A 2 -18.84 4.36 -25.56
N ASN A 3 -18.40 3.10 -25.56
CA ASN A 3 -17.78 2.48 -24.39
C ASN A 3 -16.35 3.05 -24.25
N LEU A 4 -16.23 4.20 -23.57
CA LEU A 4 -14.99 4.95 -23.31
C LEU A 4 -14.16 4.31 -22.18
N SER A 5 -14.06 2.98 -22.17
CA SER A 5 -13.16 2.28 -21.24
C SER A 5 -11.83 2.02 -21.95
N PHE A 6 -10.85 2.90 -21.70
CA PHE A 6 -9.47 2.78 -22.16
C PHE A 6 -8.66 1.73 -21.39
N VAL A 7 -9.26 1.09 -20.37
CA VAL A 7 -8.58 0.19 -19.43
C VAL A 7 -8.91 -1.26 -19.78
N SER A 8 -7.92 -1.98 -20.31
CA SER A 8 -8.05 -3.42 -20.60
C SER A 8 -7.88 -4.26 -19.33
N SER A 9 -8.48 -5.46 -19.32
CA SER A 9 -8.29 -6.44 -18.24
C SER A 9 -6.80 -6.80 -18.04
N LYS A 10 -6.08 -6.99 -19.15
CA LYS A 10 -4.62 -7.22 -19.16
C LYS A 10 -3.85 -6.11 -18.45
N MET A 11 -4.24 -4.84 -18.63
CA MET A 11 -3.60 -3.71 -17.94
C MET A 11 -3.79 -3.78 -16.43
N LYS A 12 -5.00 -4.11 -15.94
CA LYS A 12 -5.26 -4.25 -14.50
C LYS A 12 -4.46 -5.39 -13.89
N THR A 13 -4.37 -6.52 -14.57
CA THR A 13 -3.55 -7.65 -14.13
C THR A 13 -2.07 -7.26 -14.02
N ILE A 14 -1.51 -6.56 -15.01
CA ILE A 14 -0.13 -6.08 -14.99
C ILE A 14 0.10 -5.14 -13.79
N VAL A 15 -0.81 -4.19 -13.57
CA VAL A 15 -0.71 -3.25 -12.44
C VAL A 15 -0.80 -3.98 -11.10
N GLY A 16 -1.68 -4.97 -10.99
CA GLY A 16 -1.77 -5.84 -9.81
C GLY A 16 -0.45 -6.57 -9.55
N ILE A 17 0.15 -7.20 -10.56
CA ILE A 17 1.44 -7.88 -10.43
C ILE A 17 2.55 -6.90 -10.01
N ILE A 18 2.61 -5.71 -10.61
CA ILE A 18 3.58 -4.67 -10.25
C ILE A 18 3.40 -4.25 -8.77
N SER A 19 2.15 -4.09 -8.31
CA SER A 19 1.88 -3.77 -6.91
C SER A 19 2.35 -4.86 -5.94
N ILE A 20 2.23 -6.15 -6.30
CA ILE A 20 2.79 -7.27 -5.52
C ILE A 20 4.32 -7.18 -5.46
N ILE A 21 4.98 -6.97 -6.60
CA ILE A 21 6.44 -6.87 -6.65
C ILE A 21 6.93 -5.69 -5.80
N LEU A 22 6.27 -4.54 -5.90
CA LEU A 22 6.56 -3.36 -5.09
C LEU A 22 6.32 -3.62 -3.60
N CYS A 23 5.27 -4.37 -3.23
CA CYS A 23 5.02 -4.79 -1.85
C CYS A 23 6.22 -5.55 -1.27
N ILE A 24 6.74 -6.51 -2.04
CA ILE A 24 7.89 -7.34 -1.66
C ILE A 24 9.15 -6.48 -1.54
N LEU A 25 9.39 -5.58 -2.49
CA LEU A 25 10.54 -4.69 -2.45
C LEU A 25 10.51 -3.75 -1.23
N VAL A 26 9.35 -3.13 -0.96
CA VAL A 26 9.17 -2.27 0.22
C VAL A 26 9.44 -3.05 1.49
N PHE A 27 8.90 -4.27 1.59
CA PHE A 27 9.14 -5.15 2.73
C PHE A 27 10.62 -5.40 3.02
N PHE A 28 11.44 -5.64 1.99
CA PHE A 28 12.88 -5.87 2.17
C PHE A 28 13.70 -4.59 2.41
N LEU A 29 13.20 -3.43 1.98
CA LEU A 29 13.89 -2.14 2.15
C LEU A 29 13.57 -1.45 3.47
N THR A 30 12.39 -1.70 4.04
CA THR A 30 11.98 -1.12 5.32
C THR A 30 12.61 -1.87 6.50
N PRO A 31 13.02 -1.17 7.57
CA PRO A 31 13.46 -1.81 8.80
C PRO A 31 12.40 -2.76 9.37
N SER A 32 12.83 -3.87 9.98
CA SER A 32 11.96 -4.96 10.45
C SER A 32 10.99 -4.59 11.58
N TYR A 33 11.24 -3.48 12.28
CA TYR A 33 10.37 -2.93 13.31
C TYR A 33 9.24 -2.06 12.74
N ILE A 34 9.28 -1.71 11.45
CA ILE A 34 8.14 -1.08 10.78
C ILE A 34 7.03 -2.11 10.65
N GLU A 35 5.87 -1.74 11.17
CA GLU A 35 4.81 -2.70 11.42
C GLU A 35 4.28 -3.30 10.12
N PHE A 36 4.33 -4.63 10.03
CA PHE A 36 3.91 -5.39 8.85
C PHE A 36 2.49 -5.08 8.39
N TYR A 37 1.60 -4.70 9.31
CA TYR A 37 0.23 -4.32 8.98
C TYR A 37 0.14 -3.04 8.13
N LEU A 38 1.22 -2.25 8.01
CA LEU A 38 1.27 -1.10 7.11
C LEU A 38 1.52 -1.52 5.66
N ILE A 39 2.05 -2.72 5.43
CA ILE A 39 2.44 -3.21 4.10
C ILE A 39 1.40 -4.22 3.56
N ILE A 40 0.89 -5.09 4.42
CA ILE A 40 -0.08 -6.16 4.08
C ILE A 40 -1.36 -5.65 3.39
N PRO A 41 -1.99 -4.53 3.79
CA PRO A 41 -3.23 -4.07 3.15
C PRO A 41 -3.08 -3.81 1.66
N PHE A 42 -1.88 -3.51 1.19
CA PHE A 42 -1.61 -3.25 -0.23
C PHE A 42 -1.37 -4.52 -1.05
N ALA A 43 -0.91 -5.60 -0.44
CA ALA A 43 -0.92 -6.92 -1.09
C ALA A 43 -2.36 -7.34 -1.43
N ILE A 44 -3.33 -6.97 -0.59
CA ILE A 44 -4.75 -7.23 -0.81
C ILE A 44 -5.27 -6.42 -2.02
N PHE A 45 -4.91 -5.14 -2.13
CA PHE A 45 -5.20 -4.31 -3.32
C PHE A 45 -4.71 -4.97 -4.62
N ALA A 46 -3.48 -5.47 -4.59
CA ALA A 46 -2.82 -6.06 -5.73
C ALA A 46 -3.52 -7.34 -6.21
N ILE A 47 -3.98 -8.18 -5.28
CA ILE A 47 -4.75 -9.39 -5.56
C ILE A 47 -6.11 -9.05 -6.20
N PHE A 48 -6.80 -8.03 -5.69
CA PHE A 48 -8.10 -7.62 -6.23
C PHE A 48 -8.01 -6.96 -7.61
N LEU A 49 -6.85 -6.41 -8.00
CA LEU A 49 -6.62 -5.95 -9.37
C LEU A 49 -6.36 -7.10 -10.36
N ILE A 50 -5.90 -8.26 -9.88
CA ILE A 50 -5.66 -9.45 -10.71
C ILE A 50 -6.96 -10.22 -10.96
N ILE A 51 -7.86 -10.26 -9.97
CA ILE A 51 -9.15 -10.93 -10.09
C ILE A 51 -10.08 -10.05 -10.95
N PRO A 52 -10.68 -10.57 -12.04
CA PRO A 52 -11.61 -9.79 -12.85
C PRO A 52 -12.79 -9.30 -12.00
N ASN A 53 -13.11 -8.01 -12.11
CA ASN A 53 -14.14 -7.33 -11.31
C ASN A 53 -15.54 -7.93 -11.43
N ASP A 54 -15.76 -8.76 -12.45
CA ASP A 54 -17.06 -9.31 -12.84
C ASP A 54 -17.40 -10.59 -12.07
N THR A 55 -16.44 -11.20 -11.35
CA THR A 55 -16.68 -12.39 -10.50
C THR A 55 -16.99 -12.07 -9.04
N LEU A 56 -16.77 -10.83 -8.59
CA LEU A 56 -16.96 -10.43 -7.19
C LEU A 56 -18.27 -9.65 -6.99
N GLN A 57 -19.26 -10.29 -6.37
CA GLN A 57 -20.39 -9.57 -5.78
C GLN A 57 -19.86 -8.55 -4.76
N ASN A 58 -20.35 -7.30 -4.78
CA ASN A 58 -19.93 -6.19 -3.91
C ASN A 58 -18.52 -5.61 -4.17
N ASN A 59 -18.00 -5.69 -5.40
CA ASN A 59 -16.71 -5.08 -5.76
C ASN A 59 -16.53 -3.64 -5.22
N ARG A 60 -17.57 -2.78 -5.30
CA ARG A 60 -17.53 -1.39 -4.79
C ARG A 60 -17.26 -1.27 -3.28
N ILE A 61 -17.82 -2.17 -2.46
CA ILE A 61 -17.61 -2.14 -1.00
C ILE A 61 -16.17 -2.54 -0.69
N ILE A 62 -15.67 -3.57 -1.37
CA ILE A 62 -14.28 -4.01 -1.24
C ILE A 62 -13.33 -2.87 -1.63
N GLY A 63 -13.56 -2.21 -2.77
CA GLY A 63 -12.79 -1.04 -3.17
C GLY A 63 -12.81 0.08 -2.14
N ALA A 64 -13.96 0.38 -1.54
CA ALA A 64 -14.08 1.42 -0.52
C ALA A 64 -13.32 1.07 0.77
N VAL A 65 -13.43 -0.18 1.25
CA VAL A 65 -12.69 -0.66 2.42
C VAL A 65 -11.19 -0.55 2.19
N LEU A 66 -10.73 -0.92 1.00
CA LEU A 66 -9.32 -0.84 0.62
C LEU A 66 -8.82 0.61 0.63
N VAL A 67 -9.58 1.57 0.09
CA VAL A 67 -9.22 3.00 0.14
C VAL A 67 -9.11 3.50 1.58
N ILE A 68 -10.01 3.10 2.47
CA ILE A 68 -9.95 3.47 3.90
C ILE A 68 -8.67 2.95 4.55
N PHE A 69 -8.30 1.68 4.28
CA PHE A 69 -7.03 1.13 4.76
C PHE A 69 -5.82 1.90 4.22
N ALA A 70 -5.83 2.28 2.94
CA ALA A 70 -4.74 3.06 2.35
C ALA A 70 -4.59 4.43 3.03
N ILE A 71 -5.70 5.12 3.33
CA ILE A 71 -5.70 6.40 4.05
C ILE A 71 -5.10 6.22 5.46
N PHE A 72 -5.47 5.15 6.17
CA PHE A 72 -4.92 4.84 7.48
C PHE A 72 -3.40 4.62 7.43
N VAL A 73 -2.91 3.89 6.43
CA VAL A 73 -1.46 3.70 6.26
C VAL A 73 -0.77 5.04 5.96
N ILE A 74 -1.31 5.85 5.04
CA ILE A 74 -0.76 7.18 4.74
C ILE A 74 -0.66 8.03 6.00
N TYR A 75 -1.71 8.07 6.80
CA TYR A 75 -1.73 8.83 8.05
C TYR A 75 -0.61 8.37 9.00
N THR A 76 -0.46 7.05 9.18
CA THR A 76 0.58 6.49 10.05
C THR A 76 1.97 6.78 9.50
N SER A 77 2.18 6.64 8.19
CA SER A 77 3.45 6.90 7.53
C SER A 77 3.85 8.38 7.57
N ILE A 78 2.90 9.31 7.41
CA ILE A 78 3.18 10.75 7.56
C ILE A 78 3.67 11.06 8.98
N ASN A 79 3.01 10.49 10.00
CA ASN A 79 3.47 10.66 11.39
C ASN A 79 4.87 10.08 11.61
N GLY A 80 5.17 8.91 11.04
CA GLY A 80 6.51 8.31 11.10
C GLY A 80 7.60 9.10 10.38
N VAL A 81 7.25 9.85 9.34
CA VAL A 81 8.18 10.73 8.61
C VAL A 81 8.39 12.07 9.33
N LEU A 82 7.31 12.68 9.84
CA LEU A 82 7.37 14.01 10.46
C LEU A 82 7.87 13.97 11.92
N ASN A 83 7.54 12.91 12.65
CA ASN A 83 7.88 12.74 14.06
C ASN A 83 8.69 11.45 14.30
N PRO A 84 9.80 11.21 13.57
CA PRO A 84 10.53 9.95 13.64
C PRO A 84 11.18 9.72 15.02
N TYR A 85 11.50 10.80 15.74
CA TYR A 85 12.03 10.71 17.11
C TYR A 85 11.00 10.12 18.08
N ASP A 86 9.76 10.60 18.04
CA ASP A 86 8.69 10.12 18.92
C ASP A 86 8.34 8.67 18.61
N VAL A 87 8.28 8.32 17.32
CA VAL A 87 8.03 6.95 16.88
C VAL A 87 9.19 6.02 17.28
N ALA A 88 10.44 6.40 17.05
CA ALA A 88 11.61 5.62 17.45
C ALA A 88 11.68 5.44 18.98
N THR A 89 11.32 6.48 19.74
CA THR A 89 11.26 6.41 21.21
C THR A 89 10.15 5.48 21.67
N ASN A 90 8.98 5.50 21.03
CA ASN A 90 7.89 4.57 21.31
C ASN A 90 8.30 3.11 21.02
N LEU A 91 9.01 2.88 19.90
CA LEU A 91 9.59 1.57 19.57
C LEU A 91 10.59 1.09 20.62
N TYR A 92 11.43 1.98 21.15
CA TYR A 92 12.31 1.67 22.29
C TYR A 92 11.53 1.28 23.55
N VAL A 93 10.51 2.06 23.93
CA VAL A 93 9.66 1.78 25.11
C VAL A 93 8.93 0.45 24.97
N ASN A 94 8.51 0.08 23.76
CA ASN A 94 7.90 -1.21 23.45
C ASN A 94 8.90 -2.36 23.28
N GLY A 95 10.20 -2.12 23.47
CA GLY A 95 11.25 -3.14 23.44
C GLY A 95 11.72 -3.57 22.05
N TYR A 96 11.37 -2.84 20.99
CA TYR A 96 11.90 -3.09 19.64
C TYR A 96 13.35 -2.61 19.48
N PHE A 97 13.78 -1.65 20.31
CA PHE A 97 15.19 -1.27 20.45
C PHE A 97 15.71 -1.65 21.82
N SER A 98 16.95 -2.15 21.87
CA SER A 98 17.64 -2.51 23.11
C SER A 98 18.28 -1.32 23.82
N SER A 99 18.39 -0.18 23.14
CA SER A 99 18.98 1.06 23.64
C SER A 99 18.22 2.27 23.13
N LEU A 100 18.49 3.42 23.76
CA LEU A 100 17.99 4.72 23.28
C LEU A 100 18.30 4.89 21.78
N PRO A 101 17.32 5.34 20.97
CA PRO A 101 17.50 5.46 19.53
C PRO A 101 18.62 6.44 19.17
N THR A 102 19.54 5.98 18.34
CA THR A 102 20.61 6.79 17.75
C THR A 102 20.07 7.67 16.62
N THR A 103 20.82 8.70 16.23
CA THR A 103 20.49 9.54 15.06
C THR A 103 20.36 8.73 13.77
N SER A 104 21.14 7.66 13.62
CA SER A 104 21.04 6.73 12.49
C SER A 104 19.71 5.98 12.48
N GLU A 105 19.28 5.45 13.63
CA GLU A 105 18.01 4.72 13.75
C GLU A 105 16.79 5.63 13.54
N ILE A 106 16.85 6.86 14.04
CA ILE A 106 15.81 7.88 13.81
C ILE A 106 15.71 8.20 12.31
N SER A 107 16.86 8.37 11.63
CA SER A 107 16.90 8.61 10.19
C SER A 107 16.38 7.41 9.39
N ALA A 108 16.76 6.19 9.77
CA ALA A 108 16.27 4.95 9.16
C ALA A 108 14.75 4.77 9.35
N CYS A 109 14.23 5.15 10.52
CA CYS A 109 12.80 5.17 10.80
C CYS A 109 12.07 6.14 9.87
N ALA A 110 12.52 7.40 9.79
CA ALA A 110 11.94 8.40 8.88
C ALA A 110 11.96 7.92 7.42
N THR A 111 13.09 7.35 6.99
CA THR A 111 13.27 6.85 5.62
C THR A 111 12.34 5.67 5.34
N GLY A 112 12.25 4.70 6.25
CA GLY A 112 11.39 3.53 6.09
C GLY A 112 9.92 3.93 6.01
N TYR A 113 9.44 4.81 6.89
CA TYR A 113 8.07 5.34 6.80
C TYR A 113 7.85 6.17 5.53
N GLY A 114 8.88 6.86 5.02
CA GLY A 114 8.84 7.57 3.73
C GLY A 114 8.67 6.63 2.54
N ILE A 115 9.34 5.47 2.56
CA ILE A 115 9.18 4.43 1.54
C ILE A 115 7.76 3.85 1.58
N VAL A 116 7.23 3.56 2.78
CA VAL A 116 5.85 3.09 2.95
C VAL A 116 4.84 4.13 2.47
N LEU A 117 5.08 5.42 2.75
CA LEU A 117 4.24 6.52 2.27
C LEU A 117 4.20 6.59 0.74
N ALA A 118 5.37 6.54 0.09
CA ALA A 118 5.47 6.55 -1.36
C ALA A 118 4.73 5.36 -1.99
N TYR A 119 4.90 4.18 -1.41
CA TYR A 119 4.22 2.96 -1.83
C TYR A 119 2.69 3.05 -1.64
N ALA A 120 2.22 3.60 -0.53
CA ALA A 120 0.81 3.79 -0.25
C ALA A 120 0.15 4.73 -1.28
N ILE A 121 0.82 5.83 -1.63
CA ILE A 121 0.34 6.78 -2.66
C ILE A 121 0.22 6.09 -4.01
N ILE A 122 1.25 5.32 -4.42
CA ILE A 122 1.23 4.54 -5.67
C ILE A 122 0.05 3.56 -5.68
N ASN A 123 -0.21 2.87 -4.57
CA ASN A 123 -1.32 1.93 -4.48
C ASN A 123 -2.70 2.57 -4.51
N ILE A 124 -2.86 3.79 -3.98
CA ILE A 124 -4.12 4.53 -4.16
C ILE A 124 -4.35 4.81 -5.64
N LEU A 125 -3.32 5.25 -6.37
CA LEU A 125 -3.42 5.48 -7.81
C LEU A 125 -3.80 4.21 -8.57
N PHE A 126 -3.23 3.06 -8.19
CA PHE A 126 -3.60 1.76 -8.75
C PHE A 126 -5.01 1.32 -8.32
N GLY A 127 -5.40 1.62 -7.10
CA GLY A 127 -6.74 1.37 -6.57
C GLY A 127 -7.83 2.12 -7.32
N ILE A 128 -7.55 3.28 -7.89
CA ILE A 128 -8.51 4.00 -8.76
C ILE A 128 -8.89 3.15 -9.98
N LEU A 129 -7.96 2.36 -10.53
CA LEU A 129 -8.23 1.49 -11.69
C LEU A 129 -9.26 0.41 -11.35
N PHE A 130 -9.39 0.01 -10.09
CA PHE A 130 -10.41 -0.93 -9.65
C PHE A 130 -11.82 -0.40 -9.91
N PHE A 131 -12.06 0.91 -9.77
CA PHE A 131 -13.39 1.51 -9.98
C PHE A 131 -13.74 1.75 -11.46
N ILE A 132 -12.77 1.65 -12.36
CA ILE A 132 -12.98 1.86 -13.80
C ILE A 132 -13.43 0.54 -14.44
N PRO A 133 -14.59 0.48 -15.13
CA PRO A 133 -15.01 -0.74 -15.82
C PRO A 133 -14.06 -1.10 -16.96
N THR A 134 -13.78 -2.39 -17.15
CA THR A 134 -12.91 -2.90 -18.23
C THR A 134 -13.67 -3.03 -19.55
N THR A 135 -13.01 -2.76 -20.67
CA THR A 135 -13.52 -3.14 -21.99
C THR A 135 -13.49 -4.66 -22.08
N GLY A 136 -14.65 -5.27 -22.29
CA GLY A 136 -14.81 -6.73 -22.35
C GLY A 136 -14.08 -7.31 -23.57
N GLU A 137 -13.25 -8.32 -23.34
CA GLU A 137 -13.18 -9.44 -24.28
C GLU A 137 -14.42 -10.30 -23.95
N THR A 138 -15.51 -10.09 -24.68
CA THR A 138 -16.58 -11.10 -24.78
C THR A 138 -15.94 -12.35 -25.35
N TYR A 139 -15.75 -13.37 -24.51
CA TYR A 139 -15.61 -14.74 -25.00
C TYR A 139 -17.01 -15.31 -25.26
#